data_AF-A0A3R7XIM3-F1
#
_entry.id   AF-A0A3R7XIM3-F1
#
_cell.length_a   1.000
_cell.length_b   1.000
_cell.length_c   1.000
_cell.angle_alpha   90.00
_cell.angle_beta   90.00
_cell.angle_gamma   90.00
#
_symmetry.space_group_name_H-M   'P 1'
#
loop_
_entity.id
_entity.type
_entity.pdbx_description
1 polymer ?
#
loop_
_entity_poly.entity_id
_entity_poly.type
_entity_poly.pdbx_seq_one_letter_code
_entity_poly.pdbx_strand_id
1 'polypeptide(L)'
;MKRYIFLLLMYFPVFAQDYKIPPEVITSLIDSDPQPSISFNDDASLGLVLRRDGYQSIEDLAKGELRIAGTRLDPLRYTSSRMRYYKSLSLLNTKTGEESIVNYPKNGKFSFFQWSPDEKKNSIYQYHLIRC
;
A
#
# COMPACT_ATOMS: atom_id res chain seq x y z
N MET A 1 -7.13 61.22 -13.01
CA MET A 1 -5.94 60.36 -13.27
C MET A 1 -5.75 59.22 -12.26
N LYS A 2 -6.15 59.35 -10.98
CA LYS A 2 -6.06 58.26 -9.98
C LYS A 2 -6.95 57.01 -10.22
N ARG A 3 -8.09 57.13 -10.91
CA ARG A 3 -9.01 55.99 -11.18
C ARG A 3 -8.46 54.95 -12.16
N TYR A 4 -7.59 55.34 -13.08
CA TYR A 4 -7.02 54.41 -14.08
C TYR A 4 -5.82 53.63 -13.53
N ILE A 5 -5.15 54.15 -12.50
CA ILE A 5 -4.03 53.47 -11.82
C ILE A 5 -4.53 52.21 -11.08
N PHE A 6 -5.75 52.25 -10.53
CA PHE A 6 -6.34 51.11 -9.84
C PHE A 6 -6.75 49.97 -10.80
N LEU A 7 -7.15 50.32 -12.04
CA LEU A 7 -7.47 49.35 -13.09
C LEU A 7 -6.22 48.67 -13.69
N LEU A 8 -5.07 49.35 -13.68
CA LEU A 8 -3.80 48.79 -14.17
C LEU A 8 -3.17 47.78 -13.18
N LEU A 9 -3.44 47.93 -11.88
CA LEU A 9 -2.88 47.06 -10.83
C LEU A 9 -3.53 45.66 -10.78
N MET A 10 -4.69 45.47 -11.43
CA MET A 10 -5.43 44.21 -11.45
C MET A 10 -4.95 43.22 -12.53
N TYR A 11 -3.98 43.63 -13.37
CA TYR A 11 -3.43 42.83 -14.47
C TYR A 11 -2.10 42.12 -14.15
N PHE A 12 -1.74 41.96 -12.87
CA PHE A 12 -0.60 41.10 -12.52
C PHE A 12 -1.02 39.63 -12.69
N PRO A 13 -0.47 38.88 -13.67
CA PRO A 13 -0.69 37.44 -13.72
C PRO A 13 -0.07 36.84 -12.46
N VAL A 14 -0.91 36.22 -11.65
CA VAL A 14 -0.45 35.34 -10.57
C VAL A 14 0.19 34.14 -11.26
N PHE A 15 1.52 34.19 -11.44
CA PHE A 15 2.28 33.03 -11.91
C PHE A 15 2.17 31.94 -10.84
N ALA A 16 1.34 30.94 -11.10
CA ALA A 16 1.36 29.71 -10.34
C ALA A 16 2.75 29.08 -10.50
N GLN A 17 3.33 28.58 -9.40
CA GLN A 17 4.60 27.87 -9.48
C GLN A 17 4.42 26.58 -10.27
N ASP A 18 5.28 26.37 -11.26
CA ASP A 18 5.35 25.10 -11.99
C ASP A 18 5.62 23.94 -11.02
N TYR A 19 5.03 22.78 -11.32
CA TYR A 19 5.25 21.55 -10.54
C TYR A 19 6.75 21.27 -10.39
N LYS A 20 7.23 21.19 -9.15
CA LYS A 20 8.64 20.92 -8.86
C LYS A 20 8.82 19.43 -8.60
N ILE A 21 9.70 18.83 -9.38
CA ILE A 21 10.16 17.46 -9.13
C ILE A 21 11.18 17.53 -7.99
N PRO A 22 11.06 16.68 -6.97
CA PRO A 22 12.04 16.63 -5.89
C PRO A 22 13.43 16.21 -6.43
N PRO A 23 14.52 16.65 -5.79
CA PRO A 23 15.86 16.14 -6.07
C PRO A 23 15.93 14.61 -5.96
N GLU A 24 16.78 13.96 -6.76
CA GLU A 24 16.88 12.50 -6.87
C GLU A 24 17.09 11.78 -5.52
N VAL A 25 17.84 12.41 -4.61
CA VAL A 25 18.06 11.89 -3.26
C VAL A 25 16.74 11.70 -2.50
N ILE A 26 15.79 12.64 -2.65
CA ILE A 26 14.48 12.54 -2.00
C ILE A 26 13.60 11.53 -2.73
N THR A 27 13.63 11.52 -4.06
CA THR A 27 12.86 10.57 -4.87
C THR A 27 13.22 9.12 -4.54
N SER A 28 14.52 8.80 -4.48
CA SER A 28 14.99 7.45 -4.14
C SER A 28 14.60 7.00 -2.73
N LEU A 29 14.61 7.91 -1.75
CA LEU A 29 14.14 7.63 -0.40
C LEU A 29 12.63 7.34 -0.36
N ILE A 30 11.84 8.06 -1.16
CA ILE A 30 10.40 7.88 -1.25
C ILE A 30 10.08 6.54 -1.93
N ASP A 31 10.72 6.25 -3.06
CA ASP A 31 10.42 5.07 -3.88
C ASP A 31 11.01 3.76 -3.33
N SER A 32 11.75 3.82 -2.23
CA SER A 32 12.32 2.64 -1.59
C SER A 32 11.22 1.75 -1.01
N ASP A 33 11.32 0.44 -1.26
CA ASP A 33 10.39 -0.53 -0.69
C ASP A 33 10.50 -0.56 0.85
N PRO A 34 9.37 -0.58 1.57
CA PRO A 34 9.37 -0.64 3.02
C PRO A 34 9.89 -1.99 3.51
N GLN A 35 10.41 -2.00 4.74
CA GLN A 35 10.86 -3.22 5.38
C GLN A 35 9.73 -4.28 5.41
N PRO A 36 10.04 -5.54 5.03
CA PRO A 36 9.07 -6.63 5.12
C PRO A 36 8.63 -6.87 6.56
N SER A 37 7.40 -7.34 6.71
CA SER A 37 6.92 -7.87 7.99
C SER A 37 7.20 -9.37 8.04
N ILE A 38 7.71 -9.88 9.16
CA ILE A 38 7.97 -11.31 9.34
C ILE A 38 7.13 -11.80 10.51
N SER A 39 6.38 -12.88 10.30
CA SER A 39 5.59 -13.54 11.32
C SER A 39 6.08 -14.97 11.49
N PHE A 40 6.53 -15.35 12.68
CA PHE A 40 6.99 -16.71 12.96
C PHE A 40 5.84 -17.61 13.41
N ASN A 41 5.95 -18.90 13.14
CA ASN A 41 5.09 -19.92 13.72
C ASN A 41 5.49 -20.22 15.18
N ASP A 42 4.72 -21.04 15.90
CA ASP A 42 4.86 -21.22 17.35
C ASP A 42 6.22 -21.81 17.74
N ASP A 43 6.79 -22.71 16.93
CA ASP A 43 8.10 -23.32 17.15
C ASP A 43 9.27 -22.51 16.56
N ALA A 44 8.99 -21.36 15.95
CA ALA A 44 9.93 -20.48 15.26
C ALA A 44 10.77 -21.15 14.15
N SER A 45 10.36 -22.32 13.65
CA SER A 45 11.06 -23.01 12.57
C SER A 45 10.84 -22.35 11.20
N LEU A 46 9.70 -21.69 11.01
CA LEU A 46 9.30 -21.02 9.77
C LEU A 46 8.87 -19.56 10.02
N GLY A 47 9.33 -18.67 9.16
CA GLY A 47 8.95 -17.26 9.11
C GLY A 47 8.15 -16.96 7.85
N LEU A 48 6.96 -16.38 8.00
CA LEU A 48 6.18 -15.83 6.90
C LEU A 48 6.66 -14.42 6.61
N VAL A 49 7.32 -14.22 5.47
CA VAL A 49 7.81 -12.92 5.02
C VAL A 49 6.76 -12.28 4.12
N LEU A 50 6.34 -11.09 4.52
CA LEU A 50 5.27 -10.31 3.93
C LEU A 50 5.83 -9.00 3.40
N ARG A 51 5.87 -8.86 2.07
CA ARG A 51 6.30 -7.62 1.39
C ARG A 51 5.09 -6.84 0.92
N ARG A 52 5.14 -5.53 1.11
CA ARG A 52 4.12 -4.57 0.68
C ARG A 52 4.78 -3.47 -0.12
N ASP A 53 4.03 -2.84 -1.01
CA ASP A 53 4.48 -1.61 -1.65
C ASP A 53 4.50 -0.46 -0.63
N GLY A 54 5.40 0.51 -0.84
CA GLY A 54 5.47 1.72 -0.01
C GLY A 54 4.20 2.57 -0.12
N TYR A 55 3.61 2.62 -1.32
CA TYR A 55 2.40 3.39 -1.62
C TYR A 55 1.41 2.57 -2.43
N GLN A 56 0.14 2.96 -2.36
CA GLN A 56 -0.89 2.43 -3.26
C GLN A 56 -0.65 2.97 -4.68
N SER A 57 -0.94 2.15 -5.69
CA SER A 57 -0.85 2.58 -7.08
C SER A 57 -1.84 3.71 -7.37
N ILE A 58 -1.50 4.56 -8.35
CA ILE A 58 -2.40 5.64 -8.78
C ILE A 58 -3.75 5.07 -9.23
N GLU A 59 -3.76 3.91 -9.88
CA GLU A 59 -4.98 3.22 -10.28
C GLU A 59 -5.87 2.88 -9.07
N ASP A 60 -5.28 2.38 -7.98
CA ASP A 60 -6.02 2.08 -6.76
C ASP A 60 -6.53 3.35 -6.07
N LEU A 61 -5.75 4.43 -6.09
CA LEU A 61 -6.13 5.72 -5.51
C LEU A 61 -7.22 6.45 -6.32
N ALA A 62 -7.28 6.20 -7.63
CA ALA A 62 -8.25 6.78 -8.55
C ALA A 62 -9.60 6.05 -8.54
N LYS A 63 -9.70 4.88 -7.89
CA LYS A 63 -10.97 4.14 -7.73
C LYS A 63 -11.96 4.97 -6.92
N GLY A 64 -13.23 4.92 -7.32
CA GLY A 64 -14.31 5.57 -6.59
C GLY A 64 -14.43 5.02 -5.16
N GLU A 65 -14.47 5.92 -4.18
CA GLU A 65 -14.67 5.58 -2.76
C GLU A 65 -15.99 6.17 -2.24
N LEU A 66 -16.70 5.39 -1.43
CA LEU A 66 -17.92 5.81 -0.76
C LEU A 66 -17.56 6.42 0.60
N ARG A 67 -18.04 7.64 0.88
CA ARG A 67 -17.70 8.40 2.09
C ARG A 67 -18.90 8.52 3.01
N ILE A 68 -19.09 7.53 3.90
CA ILE A 68 -20.23 7.46 4.82
C ILE A 68 -19.74 7.65 6.26
N ALA A 69 -20.34 8.58 6.99
CA ALA A 69 -20.03 8.82 8.40
C ALA A 69 -18.52 8.97 8.69
N GLY A 70 -17.78 9.63 7.78
CA GLY A 70 -16.33 9.81 7.88
C GLY A 70 -15.48 8.60 7.48
N THR A 71 -16.10 7.47 7.13
CA THR A 71 -15.41 6.25 6.66
C THR A 71 -15.31 6.24 5.15
N ARG A 72 -14.19 5.73 4.61
CA ARG A 72 -13.96 5.54 3.16
C ARG A 72 -14.08 4.07 2.82
N LEU A 73 -15.12 3.71 2.06
CA LEU A 73 -15.41 2.33 1.69
C LEU A 73 -15.18 2.11 0.19
N ASP A 74 -14.62 0.95 -0.15
CA ASP A 74 -14.63 0.41 -1.50
C ASP A 74 -16.03 -0.18 -1.75
N PRO A 75 -16.82 0.34 -2.71
CA PRO A 75 -18.18 -0.12 -2.97
C PRO A 75 -18.24 -1.52 -3.59
N LEU A 76 -17.17 -2.00 -4.23
CA LEU A 76 -17.11 -3.35 -4.81
C LEU A 76 -16.75 -4.38 -3.74
N ARG A 77 -15.88 -3.99 -2.82
CA ARG A 77 -15.27 -4.89 -1.83
C ARG A 77 -15.85 -4.79 -0.43
N TYR A 78 -16.71 -3.81 -0.18
CA TYR A 78 -17.31 -3.49 1.13
C TYR A 78 -16.27 -3.38 2.27
N THR A 79 -15.05 -2.96 1.93
CA THR A 79 -13.92 -2.81 2.86
C THR A 79 -13.42 -1.37 2.87
N SER A 80 -12.41 -1.06 3.68
CA SER A 80 -11.74 0.23 3.62
C SER A 80 -11.13 0.45 2.24
N SER A 81 -11.50 1.54 1.57
CA SER A 81 -10.92 1.92 0.27
C SER A 81 -9.38 2.05 0.34
N ARG A 82 -8.86 2.44 1.51
CA ARG A 82 -7.43 2.64 1.74
C ARG A 82 -6.75 1.46 2.43
N MET A 83 -7.29 0.26 2.30
CA MET A 83 -6.66 -0.94 2.87
C MET A 83 -5.27 -1.19 2.26
N ARG A 84 -4.34 -1.67 3.07
CA ARG A 84 -3.00 -2.09 2.62
C ARG A 84 -3.02 -3.56 2.25
N TYR A 85 -2.34 -3.88 1.16
CA TYR A 85 -2.21 -5.23 0.65
C TYR A 85 -0.74 -5.62 0.53
N TYR A 86 -0.48 -6.92 0.62
CA TYR A 86 0.84 -7.48 0.38
C TYR A 86 1.00 -7.82 -1.09
N LYS A 87 2.18 -7.48 -1.63
CA LYS A 87 2.58 -7.71 -3.03
C LYS A 87 3.19 -9.09 -3.22
N SER A 88 3.95 -9.56 -2.22
CA SER A 88 4.53 -10.90 -2.25
C SER A 88 4.60 -11.55 -0.88
N LEU A 89 4.56 -12.89 -0.95
CA LEU A 89 4.56 -13.80 0.17
C LEU A 89 5.67 -14.83 -0.04
N SER A 90 6.42 -15.10 1.02
CA SER A 90 7.44 -16.14 1.02
C SER A 90 7.62 -16.74 2.41
N LEU A 91 8.14 -17.96 2.42
CA LEU A 91 8.45 -18.71 3.63
C LEU A 91 9.96 -18.76 3.81
N LEU A 92 10.42 -18.16 4.90
CA LEU A 92 11.77 -18.21 5.41
C LEU A 92 11.91 -19.44 6.32
N ASN A 93 12.89 -20.29 6.04
CA ASN A 93 13.30 -21.32 6.99
C ASN A 93 14.31 -20.73 7.97
N THR A 94 13.99 -20.71 9.26
CA THR A 94 14.84 -20.08 10.29
C THR A 94 16.17 -20.82 10.49
N LYS A 95 16.24 -22.12 10.15
CA LYS A 95 17.45 -22.93 10.30
C LYS A 95 18.42 -22.75 9.14
N THR A 96 17.93 -22.69 7.91
CA THR A 96 18.78 -22.57 6.71
C THR A 96 18.94 -21.13 6.23
N GLY A 97 18.04 -20.22 6.65
CA GLY A 97 17.95 -18.85 6.13
C GLY A 97 17.40 -18.78 4.70
N GLU A 98 16.95 -19.90 4.14
CA GLU A 98 16.44 -19.95 2.78
C GLU A 98 15.01 -19.43 2.69
N GLU A 99 14.76 -18.62 1.66
CA GLU A 99 13.46 -18.04 1.37
C GLU A 99 12.83 -18.75 0.17
N SER A 100 11.66 -19.34 0.38
CA SER A 100 10.88 -20.01 -0.65
C SER A 100 9.64 -19.19 -1.02
N ILE A 101 9.43 -18.97 -2.31
CA ILE A 101 8.30 -18.19 -2.80
C ILE A 101 7.02 -19.02 -2.67
N VAL A 102 5.98 -18.44 -2.05
CA VAL A 102 4.67 -19.06 -1.99
C VAL A 102 3.87 -18.66 -3.23
N ASN A 103 3.27 -19.63 -3.93
CA ASN A 103 2.41 -19.33 -5.07
C ASN A 103 1.04 -18.83 -4.59
N TYR A 104 0.60 -17.70 -5.14
CA TYR A 104 -0.72 -17.11 -4.89
C TYR A 104 -1.37 -16.63 -6.21
N PRO A 105 -2.70 -16.51 -6.25
CA PRO A 105 -3.41 -15.95 -7.41
C PRO A 105 -2.86 -14.57 -7.80
N LYS A 106 -2.42 -14.41 -9.06
CA LYS A 106 -1.73 -13.19 -9.55
C LYS A 106 -2.53 -11.89 -9.39
N ASN A 107 -3.86 -11.96 -9.37
CA ASN A 107 -4.74 -10.77 -9.27
C ASN A 107 -5.44 -10.67 -7.90
N GLY A 108 -5.02 -11.47 -6.92
CA GLY A 108 -5.58 -11.40 -5.57
C GLY A 108 -5.03 -10.20 -4.80
N LYS A 109 -5.89 -9.56 -4.00
CA LYS A 109 -5.46 -8.58 -3.01
C LYS A 109 -5.40 -9.26 -1.65
N PHE A 110 -4.20 -9.36 -1.09
CA PHE A 110 -3.93 -10.15 0.11
C PHE A 110 -3.67 -9.28 1.34
N SER A 111 -4.40 -9.53 2.42
CA SER A 111 -4.26 -8.82 3.70
C SER A 111 -4.64 -9.74 4.85
N PHE A 112 -4.19 -9.41 6.08
CA PHE A 112 -4.49 -10.16 7.31
C PHE A 112 -4.12 -11.64 7.24
N PHE A 113 -2.82 -11.92 7.14
CA PHE A 113 -2.30 -13.28 7.27
C PHE A 113 -2.13 -13.65 8.74
N GLN A 114 -2.47 -14.89 9.09
CA GLN A 114 -2.24 -15.46 10.40
C GLN A 114 -1.87 -16.94 10.27
N TRP A 115 -1.11 -17.43 11.25
CA TRP A 115 -0.86 -18.84 11.42
C TRP A 115 -2.10 -19.60 11.92
N SER A 116 -2.25 -20.84 11.48
CA SER A 116 -3.27 -21.75 11.98
C SER A 116 -3.03 -22.07 13.45
N PRO A 117 -4.04 -21.94 14.34
CA PRO A 117 -3.88 -22.26 15.76
C PRO A 117 -3.56 -23.74 16.06
N ASP A 118 -3.93 -24.65 15.15
CA ASP A 118 -3.69 -26.09 15.35
C ASP A 118 -2.37 -26.55 14.70
N GLU A 119 -1.70 -25.68 13.93
CA GLU A 119 -0.46 -25.90 13.17
C GLU A 119 -0.31 -27.22 12.37
N LYS A 120 -1.31 -28.10 12.35
CA LYS A 120 -1.26 -29.48 11.83
C LYS A 120 -0.90 -29.60 10.35
N LYS A 121 -0.83 -28.48 9.62
CA LYS A 121 -0.46 -28.42 8.20
C LYS A 121 0.49 -27.27 7.85
N ASN A 122 1.10 -26.57 8.81
CA ASN A 122 1.83 -25.31 8.53
C ASN A 122 1.02 -24.36 7.64
N SER A 123 -0.30 -24.36 7.82
CA SER A 123 -1.23 -23.66 6.94
C SER A 123 -1.39 -22.23 7.39
N ILE A 124 -1.13 -21.30 6.48
CA ILE A 124 -1.39 -19.88 6.67
C ILE A 124 -2.86 -19.62 6.32
N TYR A 125 -3.61 -19.02 7.23
CA TYR A 125 -4.93 -18.50 6.93
C TYR A 125 -4.85 -17.04 6.54
N GLN A 126 -5.63 -16.69 5.52
CA GLN A 126 -5.89 -15.30 5.16
C GLN A 126 -7.33 -14.99 5.54
N TYR A 127 -7.52 -14.04 6.46
CA TYR A 127 -8.87 -13.70 6.94
C TYR A 127 -9.66 -12.86 5.95
N HIS A 128 -9.00 -12.22 4.97
CA HIS A 128 -9.67 -11.33 4.04
C HIS A 128 -9.16 -11.55 2.62
N LEU A 129 -9.76 -12.54 1.94
CA LEU A 129 -9.60 -12.81 0.53
C LEU A 129 -10.67 -12.02 -0.21
N ILE A 130 -10.34 -10.79 -0.60
CA ILE A 130 -11.25 -10.06 -1.47
C ILE A 130 -11.00 -10.55 -2.89
N ARG A 131 -11.89 -11.42 -3.37
CA ARG A 131 -11.96 -11.73 -4.80
C ARG A 131 -12.23 -10.42 -5.55
N CYS A 132 -11.32 -10.09 -6.47
CA CYS A 132 -11.55 -9.09 -7.49
C CYS A 132 -12.63 -9.57 -8.46
#